data_AF-A0A023G2V6-F1
#
_entry.id   AF-A0A023G2V6-F1
#
_cell.length_a   1.000
_cell.length_b   1.000
_cell.length_c   1.000
_cell.angle_alpha   90.00
_cell.angle_beta   90.00
_cell.angle_gamma   90.00
#
_symmetry.space_group_name_H-M   'P 1'
#
loop_
_entity.id
_entity.type
_entity.pdbx_description
1 polymer ?
#
loop_
_entity_poly.entity_id
_entity_poly.type
_entity_poly.pdbx_seq_one_letter_code
_entity_poly.pdbx_strand_id
1 'polypeptide(L)'
;MKGAPILWAICALIASPSNWVRANDECIVMAPNTLRVGARETVVAMVGGSAQRVVVSLTGNRPGHGAFFQTALNVAAGSTGVAEVLVGPDDVRGMQLTEEGARVKLSVQCGAWSRHVFLPLSEASADYFFLQTDRPIYHPGSTVNIRFIALNGTLAPTSTPFKLEVRNPQNVILEVKDF
;
A
#
# COMPACT_ATOMS: atom_id res chain seq x y z
N MET A 1 -77.87 8.84 30.21
CA MET A 1 -77.12 9.91 29.51
C MET A 1 -76.01 10.36 30.45
N LYS A 2 -74.70 10.31 30.20
CA LYS A 2 -73.83 9.94 29.08
C LYS A 2 -72.54 9.39 29.75
N GLY A 3 -72.04 8.24 29.30
CA GLY A 3 -70.70 7.77 29.65
C GLY A 3 -69.66 8.47 28.76
N ALA A 4 -68.61 8.99 29.36
CA ALA A 4 -67.47 9.58 28.64
C ALA A 4 -66.28 8.60 28.72
N PRO A 5 -65.68 8.18 27.60
CA PRO A 5 -64.55 7.26 27.63
C PRO A 5 -63.24 8.05 27.83
N ILE A 6 -62.55 7.79 28.94
CA ILE A 6 -61.22 8.36 29.30
C ILE A 6 -60.07 7.61 28.59
N LEU A 7 -60.35 6.72 27.64
CA LEU A 7 -59.37 5.75 27.14
C LEU A 7 -58.59 6.16 25.87
N TRP A 8 -58.46 7.45 25.55
CA TRP A 8 -57.75 7.91 24.34
C TRP A 8 -56.52 8.80 24.61
N ALA A 9 -56.08 8.92 25.86
CA ALA A 9 -54.94 9.79 26.22
C ALA A 9 -53.63 9.04 26.57
N ILE A 10 -53.59 7.70 26.50
CA ILE A 10 -52.41 6.92 26.95
C ILE A 10 -51.53 6.40 25.78
N CYS A 11 -52.02 6.37 24.53
CA CYS A 11 -51.21 5.91 23.39
C CYS A 11 -50.16 6.92 22.89
N ALA A 12 -50.14 8.17 23.38
CA ALA A 12 -49.19 9.19 22.93
C ALA A 12 -47.85 9.19 23.67
N LEU A 13 -47.65 8.32 24.68
CA LEU A 13 -46.41 8.29 25.47
C LEU A 13 -45.40 7.18 25.08
N ILE A 14 -45.67 6.38 24.05
CA ILE A 14 -44.71 5.37 23.52
C ILE A 14 -44.18 5.79 22.13
N ALA A 15 -44.39 7.04 21.73
CA ALA A 15 -43.62 7.66 20.65
C ALA A 15 -42.36 8.33 21.24
N SER A 16 -41.60 7.61 22.07
CA SER A 16 -40.19 7.94 22.21
C SER A 16 -39.59 7.84 20.81
N PRO A 17 -39.01 8.91 20.24
CA PRO A 17 -38.20 8.74 19.05
C PRO A 17 -37.14 7.72 19.47
N SER A 18 -37.21 6.52 18.90
CA SER A 18 -36.08 5.62 18.89
C SER A 18 -34.92 6.50 18.48
N ASN A 19 -33.94 6.68 19.37
CA ASN A 19 -32.73 7.43 19.04
C ASN A 19 -32.13 6.68 17.86
N TRP A 20 -32.45 7.13 16.65
CA TRP A 20 -31.83 6.67 15.44
C TRP A 20 -30.38 7.07 15.62
N VAL A 21 -29.56 6.15 16.11
CA VAL A 21 -28.13 6.25 16.00
C VAL A 21 -27.89 6.22 14.51
N ARG A 22 -27.76 7.40 13.89
CA ARG A 22 -27.21 7.48 12.54
C ARG A 22 -25.86 6.81 12.64
N ALA A 23 -25.72 5.65 11.98
CA ALA A 23 -24.41 5.10 11.71
C ALA A 23 -23.62 6.23 11.06
N ASN A 24 -22.58 6.70 11.75
CA ASN A 24 -21.76 7.77 11.22
C ASN A 24 -21.14 7.23 9.92
N ASP A 25 -21.01 8.08 8.91
CA ASP A 25 -20.36 7.72 7.64
C ASP A 25 -18.86 7.56 7.90
N GLU A 26 -18.47 6.44 8.50
CA GLU A 26 -17.10 6.12 8.87
C GLU A 26 -16.36 5.60 7.65
N CYS A 27 -15.25 6.24 7.28
CA CYS A 27 -14.35 5.75 6.25
C CYS A 27 -12.99 5.45 6.88
N ILE A 28 -12.61 4.18 6.91
CA ILE A 28 -11.33 3.73 7.44
C ILE A 28 -10.49 3.25 6.27
N VAL A 29 -9.29 3.80 6.13
CA VAL A 29 -8.32 3.33 5.14
C VAL A 29 -7.06 2.86 5.82
N MET A 30 -6.65 1.64 5.50
CA MET A 30 -5.44 1.00 5.97
C MET A 30 -4.46 0.88 4.80
N ALA A 31 -3.22 1.24 5.06
CA ALA A 31 -2.13 1.18 4.10
C ALA A 31 -0.86 0.68 4.81
N PRO A 32 0.14 0.19 4.05
CA PRO A 32 1.44 -0.15 4.62
C PRO A 32 2.11 1.08 5.25
N ASN A 33 2.94 0.85 6.26
CA ASN A 33 3.68 1.94 6.91
C ASN A 33 4.82 2.49 6.02
N THR A 34 5.26 1.71 5.03
CA THR A 34 6.31 2.06 4.06
C THR A 34 5.94 1.43 2.72
N LEU A 35 6.23 2.11 1.61
CA LEU A 35 6.04 1.55 0.26
C LEU A 35 7.39 1.14 -0.34
N ARG A 36 7.45 -0.03 -0.96
CA ARG A 36 8.63 -0.49 -1.70
C ARG A 36 8.50 -0.11 -3.18
N VAL A 37 9.56 0.47 -3.72
CA VAL A 37 9.61 0.80 -5.16
C VAL A 37 9.61 -0.50 -5.96
N GLY A 38 8.72 -0.60 -6.95
CA GLY A 38 8.54 -1.79 -7.79
C GLY A 38 7.63 -2.87 -7.17
N ALA A 39 7.20 -2.75 -5.91
CA ALA A 39 6.26 -3.68 -5.31
C ALA A 39 4.80 -3.26 -5.56
N ARG A 40 3.94 -4.24 -5.87
CA ARG A 40 2.50 -4.06 -5.68
C ARG A 40 2.21 -4.20 -4.19
N GLU A 41 1.65 -3.15 -3.62
CA GLU A 41 1.26 -3.06 -2.21
C GLU A 41 -0.25 -2.89 -2.11
N THR A 42 -0.84 -3.24 -0.97
CA THR A 42 -2.30 -3.26 -0.81
C THR A 42 -2.79 -2.14 0.10
N VAL A 43 -3.78 -1.38 -0.37
CA VAL A 43 -4.55 -0.43 0.43
C VAL A 43 -5.97 -0.95 0.58
N VAL A 44 -6.49 -0.94 1.79
CA VAL A 44 -7.83 -1.44 2.11
C VAL A 44 -8.69 -0.30 2.63
N ALA A 45 -9.89 -0.15 2.09
CA ALA A 45 -10.87 0.82 2.53
C ALA A 45 -12.12 0.11 3.06
N MET A 46 -12.64 0.57 4.19
CA MET A 46 -13.89 0.13 4.79
C MET A 46 -14.79 1.34 4.98
N VAL A 47 -16.07 1.19 4.65
CA VAL A 47 -17.05 2.27 4.81
C VAL A 47 -18.24 1.80 5.64
N GLY A 48 -18.61 2.60 6.63
CA GLY A 48 -19.77 2.42 7.50
C GLY A 48 -20.92 3.34 7.11
N GLY A 49 -22.13 3.00 7.55
CA GLY A 49 -23.33 3.80 7.31
C GLY A 49 -23.88 3.66 5.89
N SER A 50 -23.19 4.18 4.89
CA SER A 50 -23.62 4.21 3.49
C SER A 50 -22.54 3.76 2.52
N ALA A 51 -22.94 3.34 1.32
CA ALA A 51 -21.98 3.01 0.27
C ALA A 51 -21.28 4.30 -0.21
N GLN A 52 -19.96 4.26 -0.36
CA GLN A 52 -19.17 5.43 -0.72
C GLN A 52 -18.18 5.13 -1.84
N ARG A 53 -17.92 6.15 -2.65
CA ARG A 53 -16.79 6.17 -3.58
C ARG A 53 -15.55 6.65 -2.83
N VAL A 54 -14.58 5.76 -2.69
CA VAL A 54 -13.28 6.01 -2.06
C VAL A 54 -12.25 6.20 -3.15
N VAL A 55 -11.69 7.41 -3.28
CA VAL A 55 -10.61 7.71 -4.22
C VAL A 55 -9.29 7.67 -3.48
N VAL A 56 -8.36 6.85 -3.96
CA VAL A 56 -7.01 6.70 -3.42
C VAL A 56 -6.03 7.23 -4.46
N SER A 57 -5.11 8.10 -4.05
CA SER A 57 -4.05 8.60 -4.92
C SER A 57 -2.69 8.65 -4.24
N LEU A 58 -1.64 8.42 -5.02
CA LEU A 58 -0.26 8.63 -4.61
C LEU A 58 0.31 9.80 -5.41
N THR A 59 0.95 10.72 -4.70
CA THR A 59 1.62 11.88 -5.29
C THR A 59 3.05 11.96 -4.79
N GLY A 60 3.98 12.27 -5.69
CA GLY A 60 5.37 12.53 -5.33
C GLY A 60 5.53 13.93 -4.75
N ASN A 61 6.74 14.24 -4.29
CA ASN A 61 7.07 15.57 -3.76
C ASN A 61 7.60 16.56 -4.84
N ARG A 62 7.43 16.26 -6.13
CA ARG A 62 7.88 17.16 -7.20
C ARG A 62 6.85 18.25 -7.46
N PRO A 63 7.25 19.54 -7.45
CA PRO A 63 6.36 20.64 -7.81
C PRO A 63 5.81 20.48 -9.23
N GLY A 64 4.51 20.71 -9.42
CA GLY A 64 3.86 20.70 -10.75
C GLY A 64 3.53 19.33 -11.34
N HIS A 65 3.89 18.24 -10.67
CA HIS A 65 3.52 16.89 -11.10
C HIS A 65 2.27 16.41 -10.36
N GLY A 66 1.29 15.90 -11.13
CA GLY A 66 0.06 15.32 -10.60
C GLY A 66 0.27 13.99 -9.88
N ALA A 67 -0.82 13.34 -9.48
CA ALA A 67 -0.76 12.00 -8.95
C ALA A 67 -0.21 11.03 -10.02
N PHE A 68 0.82 10.26 -9.69
CA PHE A 68 1.34 9.21 -10.58
C PHE A 68 0.50 7.92 -10.46
N PHE A 69 -0.28 7.78 -9.38
CA PHE A 69 -1.26 6.73 -9.22
C PHE A 69 -2.57 7.31 -8.70
N GLN A 70 -3.69 6.90 -9.29
CA GLN A 70 -5.03 7.22 -8.78
C GLN A 70 -6.00 6.10 -9.13
N THR A 71 -6.81 5.70 -8.16
CA THR A 71 -7.88 4.72 -8.36
C THR A 71 -9.11 5.11 -7.55
N ALA A 72 -10.27 4.59 -7.94
CA ALA A 72 -11.53 4.78 -7.23
C ALA A 72 -12.18 3.43 -6.95
N LEU A 73 -12.55 3.21 -5.70
CA LEU A 73 -13.25 2.03 -5.21
C LEU A 73 -14.69 2.43 -4.88
N ASN A 74 -15.66 1.68 -5.37
CA ASN A 74 -17.04 1.79 -4.89
C ASN A 74 -17.22 0.76 -3.78
N VAL A 75 -17.26 1.22 -2.53
CA VAL A 75 -17.30 0.33 -1.36
C VAL A 75 -18.71 0.37 -0.79
N ALA A 76 -19.33 -0.80 -0.64
CA ALA A 76 -20.63 -0.91 0.01
C ALA A 76 -20.50 -0.76 1.53
N ALA A 77 -21.55 -0.27 2.19
CA ALA A 77 -21.59 -0.18 3.64
C ALA A 77 -21.33 -1.56 4.29
N GLY A 78 -20.42 -1.62 5.26
CA GLY A 78 -20.04 -2.85 5.94
C GLY A 78 -19.15 -3.80 5.12
N SER A 79 -18.71 -3.39 3.93
CA SER A 79 -17.80 -4.16 3.07
C SER A 79 -16.41 -3.53 2.98
N THR A 80 -15.46 -4.29 2.43
CA THR A 80 -14.10 -3.83 2.12
C THR A 80 -13.90 -3.59 0.63
N GLY A 81 -13.30 -2.46 0.28
CA GLY A 81 -12.67 -2.24 -1.01
C GLY A 81 -11.16 -2.47 -0.91
N VAL A 82 -10.58 -3.07 -1.94
CA VAL A 82 -9.14 -3.33 -2.01
C VAL A 82 -8.58 -2.67 -3.26
N ALA A 83 -7.50 -1.90 -3.09
CA ALA A 83 -6.73 -1.33 -4.19
C ALA A 83 -5.28 -1.83 -4.11
N GLU A 84 -4.76 -2.30 -5.24
CA GLU A 84 -3.32 -2.50 -5.41
C GLU A 84 -2.68 -1.19 -5.87
N VAL A 85 -1.69 -0.73 -5.12
CA VAL A 85 -0.90 0.46 -5.42
C VAL A 85 0.51 0.05 -5.79
N LEU A 86 1.13 0.79 -6.71
CA LEU A 86 2.50 0.56 -7.16
C LEU A 86 3.21 1.92 -7.22
N VAL A 87 4.41 1.98 -6.65
CA VAL A 87 5.34 3.09 -6.87
C VAL A 87 6.41 2.58 -7.83
N GLY A 88 6.42 3.08 -9.06
CA GLY A 88 7.42 2.72 -10.06
C GLY A 88 8.74 3.46 -9.86
N PRO A 89 9.85 2.94 -10.40
CA PRO A 89 11.15 3.63 -10.38
C PRO A 89 11.08 5.04 -11.00
N ASP A 90 10.30 5.22 -12.07
CA ASP A 90 10.15 6.51 -12.75
C ASP A 90 9.43 7.56 -11.90
N ASP A 91 8.49 7.11 -11.06
CA ASP A 91 7.75 7.99 -10.15
C ASP A 91 8.72 8.67 -9.17
N VAL A 92 9.79 7.98 -8.79
CA VAL A 92 10.78 8.42 -7.79
C VAL A 92 12.02 9.11 -8.39
N ARG A 93 12.24 9.03 -9.72
CA ARG A 93 13.38 9.67 -10.42
C ARG A 93 13.49 11.18 -10.24
N GLY A 94 14.39 11.65 -9.37
CA GLY A 94 14.54 13.08 -9.07
C GLY A 94 13.60 13.56 -7.96
N MET A 95 13.08 12.64 -7.14
CA MET A 95 12.70 13.03 -5.78
C MET A 95 14.00 13.32 -5.00
N GLN A 96 14.02 14.42 -4.26
CA GLN A 96 15.13 14.69 -3.36
C GLN A 96 15.05 13.68 -2.21
N LEU A 97 16.09 12.87 -2.07
CA LEU A 97 16.33 12.10 -0.86
C LEU A 97 16.72 13.13 0.21
N THR A 98 15.77 13.50 1.08
CA THR A 98 16.10 14.29 2.27
C THR A 98 16.88 13.40 3.25
N GLU A 99 17.40 13.96 4.35
CA GLU A 99 17.97 13.14 5.43
C GLU A 99 16.96 12.12 6.00
N GLU A 100 15.66 12.34 5.77
CA GLU A 100 14.55 11.45 6.16
C GLU A 100 14.14 10.44 5.07
N GLY A 101 14.83 10.43 3.93
CA GLY A 101 14.53 9.58 2.77
C GLY A 101 13.41 10.13 1.87
N ALA A 102 13.20 9.48 0.71
CA ALA A 102 12.11 9.85 -0.19
C ALA A 102 10.74 9.46 0.40
N ARG A 103 9.74 10.34 0.26
CA ARG A 103 8.38 10.13 0.77
C ARG A 103 7.34 10.39 -0.32
N VAL A 104 6.23 9.67 -0.26
CA VAL A 104 5.08 9.87 -1.12
C VAL A 104 3.86 10.24 -0.29
N LYS A 105 3.02 11.11 -0.84
CA LYS A 105 1.76 11.50 -0.21
C LYS A 105 0.66 10.53 -0.65
N LEU A 106 0.17 9.72 0.27
CA LEU A 106 -1.06 8.95 0.11
C LEU A 106 -2.23 9.84 0.46
N SER A 107 -3.07 10.15 -0.52
CA SER A 107 -4.30 10.93 -0.32
C SER A 107 -5.52 10.05 -0.52
N VAL A 108 -6.49 10.18 0.38
CA VAL A 108 -7.75 9.46 0.35
C VAL A 108 -8.88 10.47 0.37
N GLN A 109 -9.87 10.28 -0.50
CA GLN A 109 -11.12 11.01 -0.47
C GLN A 109 -12.28 10.03 -0.35
N CYS A 110 -13.09 10.16 0.71
CA CYS A 110 -14.31 9.40 0.92
C CYS A 110 -15.49 10.38 0.86
N GLY A 111 -16.22 10.39 -0.26
CA GLY A 111 -17.27 11.39 -0.50
C GLY A 111 -16.73 12.84 -0.41
N ALA A 112 -17.26 13.62 0.55
CA ALA A 112 -16.88 15.01 0.78
C ALA A 112 -15.63 15.18 1.66
N TRP A 113 -15.18 14.13 2.35
CA TRP A 113 -14.04 14.19 3.26
C TRP A 113 -12.75 13.73 2.58
N SER A 114 -11.64 14.37 2.93
CA SER A 114 -10.31 13.95 2.49
C SER A 114 -9.27 14.01 3.60
N ARG A 115 -8.30 13.10 3.52
CA ARG A 115 -7.09 13.07 4.33
C ARG A 115 -5.89 12.67 3.50
N HIS A 116 -4.71 12.98 4.03
CA HIS A 116 -3.48 12.49 3.47
C HIS A 116 -2.49 12.16 4.59
N VAL A 117 -1.57 11.25 4.27
CA VAL A 117 -0.42 10.89 5.09
C VAL A 117 0.82 10.79 4.20
N PHE A 118 2.00 11.00 4.78
CA PHE A 118 3.27 10.85 4.08
C PHE A 118 3.91 9.51 4.43
N LEU A 119 3.96 8.62 3.44
CA LEU A 119 4.58 7.31 3.57
C LEU A 119 6.04 7.37 3.10
N PRO A 120 7.01 6.87 3.90
CA PRO A 120 8.37 6.69 3.44
C PRO A 120 8.44 5.64 2.32
N LEU A 121 9.44 5.80 1.46
CA LEU A 121 9.82 4.79 0.48
C LEU A 121 10.98 3.97 1.04
N SER A 122 10.92 2.65 0.87
CA SER A 122 12.05 1.79 1.17
C SER A 122 13.10 1.92 0.07
N GLU A 123 14.37 2.07 0.45
CA GLU A 123 15.51 1.99 -0.46
C GLU A 123 15.78 0.56 -0.95
N ALA A 124 15.29 -0.44 -0.22
CA ALA A 124 15.40 -1.84 -0.61
C ALA A 124 14.44 -2.12 -1.78
N SER A 125 14.96 -2.75 -2.83
CA SER A 125 14.13 -3.26 -3.92
C SER A 125 13.07 -4.20 -3.38
N ALA A 126 11.90 -4.21 -4.03
CA ALA A 126 10.89 -5.24 -3.79
C ALA A 126 11.39 -6.65 -4.12
N ASP A 127 12.42 -6.73 -4.96
CA ASP A 127 12.96 -7.98 -5.46
C ASP A 127 13.95 -8.62 -4.49
N TYR A 128 13.94 -9.94 -4.45
CA TYR A 128 14.82 -10.81 -3.66
C TYR A 128 15.71 -11.61 -4.59
N PHE A 129 17.03 -11.53 -4.37
CA PHE A 129 18.01 -12.32 -5.11
C PHE A 129 18.72 -13.27 -4.16
N PHE A 130 18.57 -14.58 -4.41
CA PHE A 130 19.29 -15.61 -3.69
C PHE A 130 20.39 -16.18 -4.58
N LEU A 131 21.64 -16.04 -4.13
CA LEU A 131 22.79 -16.70 -4.72
C LEU A 131 22.97 -18.05 -4.05
N GLN A 132 22.98 -19.11 -4.85
CA GLN A 132 23.36 -20.44 -4.40
C GLN A 132 24.59 -20.90 -5.15
N THR A 133 25.60 -21.33 -4.41
CA THR A 133 26.79 -21.99 -4.92
C THR A 133 26.67 -23.50 -4.76
N ASP A 134 27.45 -24.28 -5.52
CA ASP A 134 27.52 -25.73 -5.34
C ASP A 134 28.13 -26.13 -3.99
N ARG A 135 29.08 -25.33 -3.48
CA ARG A 135 29.79 -25.55 -2.21
C ARG A 135 30.08 -24.23 -1.49
N PRO A 136 30.26 -24.25 -0.16
CA PRO A 136 30.63 -23.05 0.59
C PRO A 136 32.14 -22.76 0.58
N ILE A 137 33.00 -23.75 0.32
CA ILE A 137 34.47 -23.62 0.38
C ILE A 137 35.08 -24.28 -0.85
N TYR A 138 36.08 -23.63 -1.45
CA TYR A 138 36.75 -24.07 -2.67
C TYR A 138 38.27 -24.15 -2.47
N HIS A 139 38.89 -25.12 -3.13
CA HIS A 139 40.35 -25.18 -3.25
C HIS A 139 40.82 -24.29 -4.41
N PRO A 140 42.05 -23.76 -4.37
CA PRO A 140 42.61 -23.01 -5.50
C PRO A 140 42.50 -23.78 -6.82
N GLY A 141 42.12 -23.07 -7.90
CA GLY A 141 41.91 -23.67 -9.23
C GLY A 141 40.59 -24.40 -9.43
N SER A 142 39.74 -24.52 -8.40
CA SER A 142 38.41 -25.13 -8.54
C SER A 142 37.45 -24.22 -9.30
N THR A 143 36.57 -24.81 -10.10
CA THR A 143 35.42 -24.11 -10.70
C THR A 143 34.29 -23.96 -9.68
N VAL A 144 33.76 -22.74 -9.57
CA VAL A 144 32.60 -22.40 -8.74
C VAL A 144 31.35 -22.43 -9.62
N ASN A 145 30.39 -23.29 -9.30
CA ASN A 145 29.11 -23.31 -9.99
C ASN A 145 28.09 -22.52 -9.19
N ILE A 146 27.43 -21.56 -9.83
CA ILE A 146 26.44 -20.70 -9.19
C ILE A 146 25.09 -20.78 -9.90
N ARG A 147 24.02 -20.58 -9.14
CA ARG A 147 22.68 -20.29 -9.66
C ARG A 147 22.04 -19.16 -8.87
N PHE A 148 21.22 -18.38 -9.56
CA PHE A 148 20.41 -17.33 -8.96
C PHE A 148 18.94 -17.75 -8.90
N ILE A 149 18.27 -17.39 -7.81
CA ILE A 149 16.82 -17.43 -7.70
C ILE A 149 16.38 -15.99 -7.48
N ALA A 150 15.73 -15.41 -8.49
CA ALA A 150 15.23 -14.04 -8.45
C ALA A 150 13.71 -14.06 -8.26
N LEU A 151 13.23 -13.38 -7.22
CA LEU A 151 11.81 -13.25 -6.90
C LEU A 151 11.42 -11.78 -6.79
N ASN A 152 10.16 -11.46 -7.08
CA ASN A 152 9.59 -10.15 -6.83
C ASN A 152 9.00 -10.03 -5.41
N GLY A 153 8.41 -8.87 -5.09
CA GLY A 153 7.77 -8.61 -3.80
C GLY A 153 6.61 -9.54 -3.41
N THR A 154 6.04 -10.27 -4.37
CA THR A 154 5.01 -11.30 -4.13
C THR A 154 5.58 -12.73 -4.05
N LEU A 155 6.91 -12.86 -4.01
CA LEU A 155 7.63 -14.13 -4.05
C LEU A 155 7.42 -14.95 -5.33
N ALA A 156 7.02 -14.30 -6.42
CA ALA A 156 6.92 -14.90 -7.74
C ALA A 156 8.22 -14.71 -8.53
N PRO A 157 8.57 -15.60 -9.48
CA PRO A 157 9.75 -15.43 -10.32
C PRO A 157 9.80 -14.06 -11.01
N THR A 158 10.97 -13.41 -11.00
CA THR A 158 11.18 -12.13 -11.70
C THR A 158 12.30 -12.22 -12.73
N SER A 159 12.22 -11.38 -13.75
CA SER A 159 13.23 -11.17 -14.77
C SER A 159 13.89 -9.79 -14.66
N THR A 160 13.87 -9.19 -13.45
CA THR A 160 14.54 -7.92 -13.18
C THR A 160 16.04 -8.09 -13.49
N PRO A 161 16.63 -7.23 -14.35
CA PRO A 161 18.05 -7.29 -14.64
C PRO A 161 18.90 -7.09 -13.38
N PHE A 162 19.99 -7.83 -13.26
CA PHE A 162 20.89 -7.72 -12.10
C PHE A 162 22.35 -7.93 -12.50
N LYS A 163 23.25 -7.48 -11.62
CA LYS A 163 24.70 -7.56 -11.83
C LYS A 163 25.36 -8.45 -10.80
N LEU A 164 26.17 -9.39 -11.26
CA LEU A 164 27.06 -10.20 -10.43
C LEU A 164 28.44 -9.54 -10.38
N GLU A 165 28.98 -9.39 -9.17
CA GLU A 165 30.36 -8.98 -8.95
C GLU A 165 31.08 -10.05 -8.13
N VAL A 166 32.19 -10.57 -8.68
CA VAL A 166 33.07 -11.48 -7.96
C VAL A 166 34.18 -10.66 -7.32
N ARG A 167 34.33 -10.75 -6.01
CA ARG A 167 35.31 -9.99 -5.23
C ARG A 167 36.26 -10.92 -4.50
N ASN A 168 37.52 -10.53 -4.40
CA ASN A 168 38.48 -11.23 -3.56
C ASN A 168 38.33 -10.83 -2.07
N PRO A 169 39.03 -11.50 -1.13
CA PRO A 169 38.96 -11.17 0.29
C PRO A 169 39.42 -9.73 0.64
N GLN A 170 40.19 -9.08 -0.23
CA GLN A 170 40.60 -7.68 -0.10
C GLN A 170 39.59 -6.70 -0.72
N ASN A 171 38.39 -7.17 -1.06
CA ASN A 171 37.29 -6.42 -1.66
C ASN A 171 37.57 -5.86 -3.07
N VAL A 172 38.57 -6.41 -3.77
CA VAL A 172 38.89 -6.06 -5.16
C VAL A 172 37.95 -6.83 -6.09
N ILE A 173 37.29 -6.12 -7.02
CA ILE A 173 36.43 -6.71 -8.04
C ILE A 173 37.30 -7.41 -9.09
N LEU A 174 37.07 -8.71 -9.27
CA LEU A 174 37.78 -9.56 -10.23
C LEU A 174 36.96 -9.79 -11.50
N GLU A 175 35.64 -9.90 -11.38
CA GLU A 175 34.72 -10.15 -12.49
C GLU A 175 33.42 -9.39 -12.27
N VAL A 176 32.83 -8.91 -13.36
CA VAL A 176 31.51 -8.27 -13.40
C VAL A 176 30.72 -8.88 -14.56
N LYS A 177 29.47 -9.26 -14.30
CA LYS A 177 28.58 -9.82 -15.33
C LYS A 177 27.15 -9.36 -15.13
N ASP A 178 26.52 -8.90 -16.21
CA ASP A 178 25.11 -8.51 -16.25
C ASP A 178 24.24 -9.71 -16.67
N PHE A 179 23.05 -9.80 -16.07
CA PHE A 179 22.02 -10.83 -16.29
C PHE A 179 20.66 -10.19 -16.50
#